data_AF-A0A2G2ZIC9-F1
#
_entry.id   AF-A0A2G2ZIC9-F1
#
_cell.length_a   1.000
_cell.length_b   1.000
_cell.length_c   1.000
_cell.angle_alpha   90.00
_cell.angle_beta   90.00
_cell.angle_gamma   90.00
#
_symmetry.space_group_name_H-M   'P 1'
#
loop_
_entity.id
_entity.type
_entity.pdbx_description
1 polymer ?
#
loop_
_entity_poly.entity_id
_entity_poly.type
_entity_poly.pdbx_seq_one_letter_code
_entity_poly.pdbx_strand_id
1 'polypeptide(L)'
;MSWWRAGANGAAKKKFKEDDAPAKYESVALIIGVTSIVGNSLAKILPLADTPSGPWKVYGVAHRSRSSWNADHSIEYVQCDISNPEGHDSPFHEDLPRLVEPNFYYVLEDILFKAVEKKEGLTWSVHRPGTIFGFSPYCLMNIVGTLCVYAVICKHEGLPLKFPGVKEAWDVYSDCSDADLIAAHQIWPAVDPYAKNEAFSVSNGDFFKWKHFWKVLAEQFGVEPAECYEGKRCTLTKMMKDKGTVWDEIMKENGLVPIKLEEVGVWWFVDLMLAGDCPLDTMNKSKEHAIFAVHMALKSIIDKITIDTPDWTCKVQIVESLT
;
A
#
# COMPACT_ATOMS: atom_id res chain seq x y z
N MET A 1 13.34 -12.44 21.48
CA MET A 1 12.14 -12.12 20.67
C MET A 1 12.57 -12.10 19.22
N SER A 2 11.75 -12.62 18.28
CA SER A 2 12.09 -12.61 16.86
C SER A 2 12.11 -11.19 16.30
N TRP A 3 12.95 -10.93 15.29
CA TRP A 3 13.02 -9.63 14.61
C TRP A 3 11.65 -9.15 14.13
N TRP A 4 10.85 -10.09 13.59
CA TRP A 4 9.47 -9.91 13.16
C TRP A 4 8.57 -9.23 14.21
N ARG A 5 8.79 -9.48 15.52
CA ARG A 5 8.03 -8.83 16.62
C ARG A 5 8.55 -7.44 17.00
N ALA A 6 9.75 -7.06 16.59
CA ALA A 6 10.40 -5.80 16.98
C ALA A 6 10.45 -4.75 15.85
N GLY A 7 10.74 -5.18 14.61
CA GLY A 7 11.02 -4.27 13.48
C GLY A 7 9.86 -3.32 13.16
N ALA A 8 8.63 -3.80 13.21
CA ALA A 8 7.42 -3.03 12.91
C ALA A 8 7.14 -1.85 13.87
N ASN A 9 7.76 -1.80 15.05
CA ASN A 9 7.61 -0.68 16.00
C ASN A 9 8.80 0.30 15.99
N GLY A 10 9.89 0.00 15.27
CA GLY A 10 11.15 0.74 15.36
C GLY A 10 11.69 1.32 14.05
N ALA A 11 11.32 0.75 12.90
CA ALA A 11 11.94 1.07 11.60
C ALA A 11 11.88 2.56 11.20
N ALA A 12 10.85 3.30 11.63
CA ALA A 12 10.68 4.71 11.29
C ALA A 12 11.68 5.68 11.96
N LYS A 13 12.42 5.27 13.01
CA LYS A 13 13.13 6.20 13.92
C LYS A 13 14.65 6.31 13.77
N LYS A 14 15.27 5.67 12.77
CA LYS A 14 16.73 5.77 12.54
C LYS A 14 17.07 6.15 11.09
N LYS A 15 17.39 7.42 10.87
CA LYS A 15 18.08 7.87 9.66
C LYS A 15 19.53 7.39 9.68
N PHE A 16 19.99 6.77 8.60
CA PHE A 16 21.42 6.51 8.37
C PHE A 16 22.15 7.83 8.07
N LYS A 17 23.43 7.91 8.42
CA LYS A 17 24.38 8.88 7.85
C LYS A 17 25.12 8.20 6.69
N GLU A 18 25.46 8.94 5.65
CA GLU A 18 26.05 8.37 4.42
C GLU A 18 27.45 7.74 4.61
N ASP A 19 28.17 8.11 5.68
CA ASP A 19 29.57 7.68 5.91
C ASP A 19 29.74 6.25 6.49
N ASP A 20 28.68 5.59 6.95
CA ASP A 20 28.75 4.25 7.58
C ASP A 20 28.47 3.08 6.60
N ALA A 21 28.98 3.17 5.36
CA ALA A 21 28.84 2.09 4.38
C ALA A 21 29.68 0.84 4.77
N PRO A 22 29.08 -0.35 4.91
CA PRO A 22 29.81 -1.53 5.38
C PRO A 22 30.80 -2.04 4.31
N ALA A 23 32.02 -2.39 4.73
CA ALA A 23 33.11 -2.82 3.85
C ALA A 23 32.81 -4.14 3.08
N LYS A 24 31.80 -4.91 3.51
CA LYS A 24 31.31 -6.12 2.85
C LYS A 24 29.81 -6.26 3.08
N TYR A 25 29.09 -6.72 2.07
CA TYR A 25 27.66 -7.07 2.15
C TYR A 25 27.50 -8.58 2.27
N GLU A 26 26.52 -9.02 3.06
CA GLU A 26 26.16 -10.43 3.21
C GLU A 26 25.16 -10.85 2.13
N SER A 27 24.19 -9.98 1.85
CA SER A 27 23.13 -10.23 0.87
C SER A 27 23.00 -9.10 -0.16
N VAL A 28 22.45 -9.42 -1.33
CA VAL A 28 22.25 -8.47 -2.45
C VAL A 28 20.82 -8.59 -2.99
N ALA A 29 20.08 -7.49 -2.97
CA ALA A 29 18.69 -7.40 -3.44
C ALA A 29 18.58 -6.62 -4.75
N LEU A 30 17.63 -7.05 -5.60
CA LEU A 30 17.20 -6.33 -6.81
C LEU A 30 15.69 -6.10 -6.73
N ILE A 31 15.27 -4.85 -6.55
CA ILE A 31 13.86 -4.45 -6.44
C ILE A 31 13.38 -3.98 -7.83
N ILE A 32 12.62 -4.84 -8.52
CA ILE A 32 11.93 -4.45 -9.75
C ILE A 32 10.62 -3.75 -9.37
N GLY A 33 10.49 -2.48 -9.73
CA GLY A 33 9.40 -1.61 -9.27
C GLY A 33 9.73 -0.86 -7.96
N VAL A 34 10.96 -0.38 -7.78
CA VAL A 34 11.41 0.28 -6.53
C VAL A 34 10.60 1.53 -6.14
N THR A 35 9.98 2.22 -7.11
CA THR A 35 9.10 3.37 -6.85
C THR A 35 7.65 2.99 -6.55
N SER A 36 7.32 1.70 -6.54
CA SER A 36 5.98 1.20 -6.15
C SER A 36 5.76 1.34 -4.63
N ILE A 37 4.52 1.10 -4.20
CA ILE A 37 4.13 1.20 -2.79
C ILE A 37 4.92 0.23 -1.90
N VAL A 38 5.11 -1.03 -2.31
CA VAL A 38 5.94 -2.03 -1.60
C VAL A 38 7.42 -1.85 -1.88
N GLY A 39 7.79 -1.48 -3.11
CA GLY A 39 9.18 -1.23 -3.50
C GLY A 39 9.86 -0.14 -2.68
N ASN A 40 9.11 0.92 -2.33
CA ASN A 40 9.56 2.00 -1.47
C ASN A 40 9.81 1.50 -0.03
N SER A 41 8.93 0.63 0.49
CA SER A 41 9.11 0.00 1.80
C SER A 41 10.32 -0.93 1.84
N LEU A 42 10.49 -1.79 0.82
CA LEU A 42 11.70 -2.64 0.68
C LEU A 42 12.99 -1.81 0.63
N ALA A 43 13.01 -0.71 -0.14
CA ALA A 43 14.17 0.17 -0.25
C ALA A 43 14.54 0.85 1.07
N LYS A 44 13.57 1.06 1.97
CA LYS A 44 13.80 1.58 3.33
C LYS A 44 14.21 0.51 4.33
N ILE A 45 13.65 -0.69 4.24
CA ILE A 45 13.80 -1.77 5.23
C ILE A 45 15.06 -2.60 4.99
N LEU A 46 15.38 -2.95 3.74
CA LEU A 46 16.54 -3.78 3.43
C LEU A 46 17.88 -3.21 3.97
N PRO A 47 18.15 -1.89 3.90
CA PRO A 47 19.38 -1.32 4.45
C PRO A 47 19.45 -1.20 5.98
N LEU A 48 18.38 -1.51 6.73
CA LEU A 48 18.40 -1.41 8.19
C LEU A 48 19.37 -2.44 8.80
N ALA A 49 20.12 -2.01 9.82
CA ALA A 49 21.20 -2.80 10.41
C ALA A 49 20.72 -4.08 11.14
N ASP A 50 19.43 -4.14 11.49
CA ASP A 50 18.78 -5.29 12.13
C ASP A 50 18.02 -6.20 11.16
N THR A 51 17.92 -5.84 9.87
CA THR A 51 17.22 -6.67 8.87
C THR A 51 17.92 -8.03 8.68
N PRO A 52 17.18 -9.16 8.70
CA PRO A 52 17.73 -10.50 8.57
C PRO A 52 18.62 -10.67 7.33
N SER A 53 19.72 -11.40 7.49
CA SER A 53 20.77 -11.60 6.49
C SER A 53 21.40 -10.30 5.94
N GLY A 54 21.25 -9.19 6.66
CA GLY A 54 22.00 -7.96 6.41
C GLY A 54 23.47 -8.05 6.84
N PRO A 55 24.32 -7.09 6.43
CA PRO A 55 23.97 -5.89 5.67
C PRO A 55 23.66 -6.18 4.19
N TRP A 56 22.59 -5.56 3.68
CA TRP A 56 22.12 -5.72 2.30
C TRP A 56 22.69 -4.64 1.37
N LYS A 57 23.11 -5.05 0.18
CA LYS A 57 23.26 -4.14 -0.97
C LYS A 57 21.97 -4.13 -1.77
N VAL A 58 21.41 -2.95 -2.07
CA VAL A 58 20.11 -2.83 -2.76
C VAL A 58 20.28 -2.16 -4.12
N TYR A 59 19.76 -2.78 -5.17
CA TYR A 59 19.56 -2.20 -6.49
C TYR A 59 18.05 -2.02 -6.74
N GLY A 60 17.65 -0.93 -7.42
CA GLY A 60 16.24 -0.63 -7.71
C GLY A 60 16.00 -0.26 -9.17
N VAL A 61 14.87 -0.70 -9.73
CA VAL A 61 14.47 -0.49 -11.13
C VAL A 61 13.03 0.02 -11.20
N ALA A 62 12.67 0.89 -12.15
CA ALA A 62 11.30 1.36 -12.37
C ALA A 62 11.02 1.70 -13.85
N HIS A 63 9.77 1.54 -14.31
CA HIS A 63 9.38 1.66 -15.74
C HIS A 63 8.90 3.04 -16.20
N ARG A 64 8.33 3.89 -15.31
CA ARG A 64 7.91 5.28 -15.62
C ARG A 64 9.05 5.97 -16.40
N SER A 65 9.00 6.22 -17.72
CA SER A 65 7.94 6.55 -18.69
C SER A 65 7.58 8.07 -18.88
N ARG A 66 8.46 9.03 -19.19
CA ARG A 66 9.90 8.99 -19.44
C ARG A 66 10.23 7.83 -20.42
N SER A 67 9.59 7.89 -21.59
CA SER A 67 9.04 6.75 -22.38
C SER A 67 9.03 6.97 -23.88
N SER A 68 8.91 5.87 -24.64
CA SER A 68 8.10 5.81 -25.88
C SER A 68 7.83 4.39 -26.48
N TRP A 69 8.18 3.28 -25.81
CA TRP A 69 8.65 2.08 -26.52
C TRP A 69 7.64 0.95 -26.88
N ASN A 70 6.35 1.06 -26.57
CA ASN A 70 5.36 -0.01 -26.86
C ASN A 70 4.80 0.01 -28.30
N ALA A 71 5.63 0.34 -29.30
CA ALA A 71 5.24 0.35 -30.71
C ALA A 71 5.42 -1.01 -31.42
N ASP A 72 6.45 -1.78 -31.07
CA ASP A 72 6.92 -2.94 -31.87
C ASP A 72 7.04 -4.27 -31.10
N HIS A 73 6.52 -4.38 -29.88
CA HIS A 73 6.62 -5.60 -29.07
C HIS A 73 5.37 -6.47 -29.16
N SER A 74 5.53 -7.74 -29.51
CA SER A 74 4.48 -8.76 -29.46
C SER A 74 4.12 -9.11 -28.01
N ILE A 75 3.34 -8.25 -27.37
CA ILE A 75 2.84 -8.45 -26.01
C ILE A 75 1.61 -9.36 -26.06
N GLU A 76 1.65 -10.46 -25.32
CA GLU A 76 0.49 -11.30 -25.06
C GLU A 76 -0.44 -10.56 -24.09
N TYR A 77 -1.45 -9.87 -24.64
CA TYR A 77 -2.38 -9.05 -23.87
C TYR A 77 -3.44 -9.92 -23.20
N VAL A 78 -3.32 -10.13 -21.90
CA VAL A 78 -4.31 -10.84 -21.09
C VAL A 78 -5.39 -9.85 -20.63
N GLN A 79 -6.55 -9.89 -21.28
CA GLN A 79 -7.74 -9.16 -20.84
C GLN A 79 -8.42 -9.96 -19.72
N CYS A 80 -8.40 -9.41 -18.50
CA CYS A 80 -9.07 -9.98 -17.32
C CYS A 80 -10.31 -9.14 -17.00
N ASP A 81 -11.49 -9.77 -16.90
CA ASP A 81 -12.67 -9.11 -16.33
C ASP A 81 -12.69 -9.32 -14.81
N ILE A 82 -12.44 -8.24 -14.07
CA ILE A 82 -12.35 -8.26 -12.60
C ILE A 82 -13.76 -8.25 -11.95
N SER A 83 -14.84 -8.19 -12.75
CA SER A 83 -16.23 -8.09 -12.27
C SER A 83 -17.02 -9.40 -12.30
N ASN A 84 -16.39 -10.55 -12.62
CA ASN A 84 -17.06 -11.84 -12.73
C ASN A 84 -17.55 -12.37 -11.34
N PRO A 85 -18.84 -12.71 -11.15
CA PRO A 85 -19.39 -13.27 -9.91
C PRO A 85 -18.97 -14.71 -9.58
N GLU A 86 -18.30 -15.46 -10.46
CA GLU A 86 -17.77 -16.81 -10.14
C GLU A 86 -16.46 -16.75 -9.33
N GLY A 87 -16.52 -16.16 -8.14
CA GLY A 87 -15.46 -16.20 -7.14
C GLY A 87 -15.55 -17.43 -6.22
N HIS A 88 -14.44 -17.77 -5.57
CA HIS A 88 -14.47 -18.67 -4.40
C HIS A 88 -15.19 -18.00 -3.23
N ASP A 89 -15.65 -18.80 -2.26
CA ASP A 89 -16.13 -18.25 -0.99
C ASP A 89 -14.94 -17.79 -0.12
N SER A 90 -15.17 -16.78 0.72
CA SER A 90 -14.13 -16.18 1.58
C SER A 90 -14.20 -16.76 3.01
N PRO A 91 -13.09 -16.83 3.77
CA PRO A 91 -11.79 -16.22 3.51
C PRO A 91 -10.91 -16.99 2.52
N PHE A 92 -10.23 -16.28 1.64
CA PHE A 92 -9.35 -16.88 0.64
C PHE A 92 -8.08 -17.48 1.26
N HIS A 93 -7.81 -18.75 0.96
CA HIS A 93 -6.59 -19.46 1.33
C HIS A 93 -5.82 -19.94 0.08
N GLU A 94 -4.53 -20.22 0.23
CA GLU A 94 -3.60 -20.31 -0.91
C GLU A 94 -3.73 -21.59 -1.72
N ASP A 95 -4.36 -22.62 -1.15
CA ASP A 95 -4.65 -23.92 -1.78
C ASP A 95 -5.94 -23.93 -2.62
N LEU A 96 -6.67 -22.80 -2.68
CA LEU A 96 -7.78 -22.63 -3.60
C LEU A 96 -7.30 -22.78 -5.04
N PRO A 97 -8.02 -23.53 -5.90
CA PRO A 97 -7.61 -23.69 -7.30
C PRO A 97 -7.70 -22.35 -8.04
N ARG A 98 -6.86 -22.20 -9.07
CA ARG A 98 -6.98 -21.08 -10.03
C ARG A 98 -8.40 -21.05 -10.60
N LEU A 99 -8.98 -19.86 -10.73
CA LEU A 99 -10.24 -19.67 -11.43
C LEU A 99 -10.06 -19.99 -12.92
N VAL A 100 -11.14 -20.39 -13.60
CA VAL A 100 -11.13 -20.71 -15.04
C VAL A 100 -11.22 -19.41 -15.87
N GLU A 101 -10.42 -18.42 -15.51
CA GLU A 101 -10.47 -17.05 -16.04
C GLU A 101 -9.07 -16.54 -16.41
N PRO A 102 -8.91 -15.73 -17.46
CA PRO A 102 -7.62 -15.14 -17.82
C PRO A 102 -7.13 -14.17 -16.74
N ASN A 103 -6.17 -14.59 -15.94
CA ASN A 103 -5.55 -13.77 -14.90
C ASN A 103 -4.03 -13.70 -15.10
N PHE A 104 -3.49 -12.49 -15.19
CA PHE A 104 -2.06 -12.27 -15.42
C PHE A 104 -1.19 -12.79 -14.25
N TYR A 105 -1.72 -12.91 -13.03
CA TYR A 105 -0.99 -13.53 -11.92
C TYR A 105 -0.62 -14.98 -12.21
N TYR A 106 -1.50 -15.75 -12.88
CA TYR A 106 -1.25 -17.15 -13.21
C TYR A 106 -0.12 -17.26 -14.26
N VAL A 107 -0.08 -16.35 -15.22
CA VAL A 107 1.00 -16.26 -16.22
C VAL A 107 2.34 -15.91 -15.55
N LEU A 108 2.34 -14.99 -14.58
CA LEU A 108 3.55 -14.63 -13.82
C LEU A 108 4.06 -15.79 -12.95
N GLU A 109 3.17 -16.52 -12.26
CA GLU A 109 3.52 -17.76 -11.55
C GLU A 109 4.13 -18.80 -12.49
N ASP A 110 3.51 -19.06 -13.64
CA ASP A 110 4.00 -20.07 -14.59
C ASP A 110 5.36 -19.71 -15.21
N ILE A 111 5.61 -18.42 -15.44
CA ILE A 111 6.93 -17.92 -15.87
C ILE A 111 7.96 -18.08 -14.74
N LEU A 112 7.58 -17.76 -13.49
CA LEU A 112 8.44 -17.92 -12.31
C LEU A 112 8.87 -19.38 -12.11
N PHE A 113 7.92 -20.31 -12.14
CA PHE A 113 8.19 -21.74 -11.96
C PHE A 113 9.12 -22.29 -13.08
N LYS A 114 8.84 -21.96 -14.35
CA LYS A 114 9.71 -22.30 -15.49
C LYS A 114 11.09 -21.61 -15.45
N ALA A 115 11.23 -20.52 -14.70
CA ALA A 115 12.51 -19.81 -14.56
C ALA A 115 13.38 -20.43 -13.47
N VAL A 116 12.81 -20.86 -12.34
CA VAL A 116 13.58 -21.48 -11.24
C VAL A 116 14.11 -22.87 -11.61
N GLU A 117 13.37 -23.65 -12.40
CA GLU A 117 13.81 -24.96 -12.92
C GLU A 117 15.16 -24.90 -13.67
N LYS A 118 15.52 -23.73 -14.22
CA LYS A 118 16.76 -23.52 -14.99
C LYS A 118 18.00 -23.32 -14.11
N LYS A 119 17.85 -23.24 -12.79
CA LYS A 119 18.98 -23.00 -11.87
C LYS A 119 18.81 -23.80 -10.57
N GLU A 120 19.62 -24.84 -10.42
CA GLU A 120 19.68 -25.62 -9.18
C GLU A 120 19.94 -24.72 -7.95
N GLY A 121 19.21 -24.96 -6.87
CA GLY A 121 19.26 -24.19 -5.63
C GLY A 121 18.56 -22.81 -5.67
N LEU A 122 18.01 -22.38 -6.81
CA LEU A 122 17.16 -21.18 -6.87
C LEU A 122 15.75 -21.51 -6.37
N THR A 123 15.31 -20.83 -5.31
CA THR A 123 13.97 -20.97 -4.74
C THR A 123 13.11 -19.72 -4.97
N TRP A 124 11.80 -19.87 -4.83
CA TRP A 124 10.83 -18.79 -5.04
C TRP A 124 9.91 -18.58 -3.82
N SER A 125 9.17 -17.47 -3.83
CA SER A 125 7.97 -17.29 -3.00
C SER A 125 7.00 -16.37 -3.73
N VAL A 126 5.69 -16.57 -3.53
CA VAL A 126 4.62 -15.73 -4.10
C VAL A 126 3.88 -15.05 -2.96
N HIS A 127 3.59 -13.75 -3.11
CA HIS A 127 2.99 -12.92 -2.07
C HIS A 127 1.71 -12.29 -2.61
N ARG A 128 0.57 -12.58 -1.97
CA ARG A 128 -0.78 -12.22 -2.40
C ARG A 128 -1.39 -11.22 -1.38
N PRO A 129 -1.04 -9.92 -1.44
CA PRO A 129 -1.66 -8.92 -0.57
C PRO A 129 -3.06 -8.54 -1.08
N GLY A 130 -3.93 -8.12 -0.15
CA GLY A 130 -5.17 -7.41 -0.44
C GLY A 130 -4.92 -5.93 -0.74
N THR A 131 -5.83 -5.05 -0.29
CA THR A 131 -5.71 -3.60 -0.52
C THR A 131 -4.50 -3.02 0.22
N ILE A 132 -3.50 -2.53 -0.53
CA ILE A 132 -2.22 -2.09 0.06
C ILE A 132 -2.34 -0.70 0.69
N PHE A 133 -2.00 -0.59 1.97
CA PHE A 133 -1.89 0.67 2.70
C PHE A 133 -0.41 1.06 2.83
N GLY A 134 -0.04 2.22 2.28
CA GLY A 134 1.35 2.62 2.19
C GLY A 134 1.54 3.93 1.43
N PHE A 135 2.80 4.33 1.28
CA PHE A 135 3.14 5.60 0.65
C PHE A 135 3.98 5.42 -0.61
N SER A 136 3.37 5.70 -1.76
CA SER A 136 4.07 6.12 -2.97
C SER A 136 3.16 7.07 -3.77
N PRO A 137 3.60 8.30 -4.09
CA PRO A 137 2.86 9.21 -4.97
C PRO A 137 2.90 8.76 -6.44
N TYR A 138 3.60 7.66 -6.74
CA TYR A 138 3.76 7.15 -8.10
C TYR A 138 3.03 5.83 -8.36
N CYS A 139 2.39 5.26 -7.33
CA CYS A 139 1.66 4.01 -7.42
C CYS A 139 0.31 4.19 -8.12
N LEU A 140 0.00 3.29 -9.07
CA LEU A 140 -1.23 3.31 -9.87
C LEU A 140 -2.49 2.87 -9.12
N MET A 141 -2.34 2.40 -7.88
CA MET A 141 -3.42 1.88 -7.01
C MET A 141 -3.08 2.22 -5.54
N ASN A 142 -3.17 3.51 -5.18
CA ASN A 142 -2.89 3.99 -3.82
C ASN A 142 -4.14 4.62 -3.20
N ILE A 143 -4.91 3.82 -2.47
CA ILE A 143 -6.13 4.27 -1.80
C ILE A 143 -5.85 5.29 -0.70
N VAL A 144 -4.83 5.08 0.13
CA VAL A 144 -4.48 5.99 1.24
C VAL A 144 -4.08 7.37 0.69
N GLY A 145 -3.16 7.41 -0.28
CA GLY A 145 -2.75 8.65 -0.94
C GLY A 145 -3.91 9.39 -1.59
N THR A 146 -4.77 8.66 -2.33
CA THR A 146 -5.94 9.25 -3.00
C THR A 146 -6.95 9.82 -2.00
N LEU A 147 -7.19 9.13 -0.90
CA LEU A 147 -8.10 9.60 0.16
C LEU A 147 -7.52 10.79 0.94
N CYS A 148 -6.21 10.86 1.15
CA CYS A 148 -5.55 12.05 1.70
C CYS A 148 -5.71 13.26 0.77
N VAL A 149 -5.48 13.11 -0.55
CA VAL A 149 -5.69 14.20 -1.53
C VAL A 149 -7.14 14.69 -1.50
N TYR A 150 -8.11 13.77 -1.47
CA TYR A 150 -9.52 14.11 -1.33
C TYR A 150 -9.81 14.89 -0.03
N ALA A 151 -9.27 14.45 1.10
CA ALA A 151 -9.44 15.13 2.38
C ALA A 151 -8.82 16.53 2.43
N VAL A 152 -7.66 16.73 1.78
CA VAL A 152 -7.03 18.05 1.64
C VAL A 152 -7.88 18.99 0.78
N ILE A 153 -8.46 18.50 -0.33
CA ILE A 153 -9.37 19.29 -1.17
C ILE A 153 -10.64 19.67 -0.38
N CYS A 154 -11.26 18.71 0.33
CA CYS A 154 -12.38 19.00 1.24
C CYS A 154 -12.04 20.08 2.27
N LYS A 155 -10.86 19.99 2.90
CA LYS A 155 -10.38 20.97 3.89
C LYS A 155 -10.26 22.37 3.29
N HIS A 156 -9.57 22.49 2.16
CA HIS A 156 -9.31 23.76 1.50
C HIS A 156 -10.62 24.45 1.04
N GLU A 157 -11.59 23.67 0.55
CA GLU A 157 -12.89 24.19 0.11
C GLU A 157 -13.92 24.36 1.25
N GLY A 158 -13.56 24.05 2.50
CA GLY A 158 -14.49 24.08 3.65
C GLY A 158 -15.66 23.09 3.54
N LEU A 159 -15.48 21.99 2.79
CA LEU A 159 -16.48 20.97 2.55
C LEU A 159 -16.33 19.78 3.50
N PRO A 160 -17.44 19.14 3.92
CA PRO A 160 -17.37 17.91 4.68
C PRO A 160 -16.79 16.76 3.83
N LEU A 161 -16.09 15.85 4.49
CA LEU A 161 -15.50 14.65 3.92
C LEU A 161 -16.61 13.61 3.70
N LYS A 162 -17.24 13.63 2.52
CA LYS A 162 -18.34 12.72 2.15
C LYS A 162 -17.80 11.35 1.73
N PHE A 163 -18.28 10.26 2.35
CA PHE A 163 -17.91 8.90 1.96
C PHE A 163 -18.34 8.57 0.51
N PRO A 164 -17.43 8.22 -0.42
CA PRO A 164 -17.75 8.05 -1.85
C PRO A 164 -18.19 6.60 -2.22
N GLY A 165 -18.33 5.74 -1.22
CA GLY A 165 -18.70 4.33 -1.40
C GLY A 165 -20.20 4.05 -1.38
N VAL A 166 -20.53 2.76 -1.48
CA VAL A 166 -21.87 2.21 -1.21
C VAL A 166 -22.06 1.90 0.28
N LYS A 167 -23.29 1.68 0.74
CA LYS A 167 -23.57 1.42 2.16
C LYS A 167 -22.96 0.09 2.64
N GLU A 168 -22.90 -0.88 1.75
CA GLU A 168 -22.36 -2.21 1.99
C GLU A 168 -20.89 -2.08 2.42
N ALA A 169 -20.07 -1.35 1.65
CA ALA A 169 -18.69 -1.03 1.99
C ALA A 169 -18.54 -0.25 3.32
N TRP A 170 -19.50 0.62 3.67
CA TRP A 170 -19.45 1.40 4.93
C TRP A 170 -19.56 0.52 6.17
N ASP A 171 -20.41 -0.51 6.11
CA ASP A 171 -20.84 -1.33 7.24
C ASP A 171 -20.23 -2.74 7.28
N VAL A 172 -19.68 -3.26 6.18
CA VAL A 172 -19.00 -4.57 6.15
C VAL A 172 -17.61 -4.53 6.79
N TYR A 173 -17.03 -5.70 7.06
CA TYR A 173 -15.63 -5.81 7.46
C TYR A 173 -14.73 -5.73 6.23
N SER A 174 -13.56 -5.12 6.39
CA SER A 174 -12.51 -5.07 5.38
C SER A 174 -11.17 -5.36 6.03
N ASP A 175 -10.26 -5.96 5.28
CA ASP A 175 -8.84 -6.06 5.64
C ASP A 175 -8.00 -5.11 4.77
N CYS A 176 -6.70 -5.06 5.08
CA CYS A 176 -5.72 -4.37 4.27
C CYS A 176 -4.32 -4.93 4.53
N SER A 177 -3.38 -4.55 3.68
CA SER A 177 -1.99 -5.03 3.71
C SER A 177 -1.04 -3.85 3.85
N ASP A 178 -0.38 -3.68 4.99
CA ASP A 178 0.61 -2.61 5.16
C ASP A 178 1.83 -2.87 4.25
N ALA A 179 2.27 -1.85 3.50
CA ALA A 179 3.41 -1.97 2.58
C ALA A 179 4.74 -2.38 3.26
N ASP A 180 4.94 -1.99 4.53
CA ASP A 180 6.10 -2.38 5.33
C ASP A 180 5.95 -3.81 5.85
N LEU A 181 4.73 -4.26 6.16
CA LEU A 181 4.43 -5.67 6.46
C LEU A 181 4.67 -6.55 5.23
N ILE A 182 4.21 -6.15 4.03
CA ILE A 182 4.48 -6.89 2.79
C ILE A 182 5.99 -6.95 2.52
N ALA A 183 6.72 -5.84 2.69
CA ALA A 183 8.17 -5.81 2.53
C ALA A 183 8.89 -6.76 3.51
N ALA A 184 8.49 -6.78 4.78
CA ALA A 184 8.99 -7.75 5.76
C ALA A 184 8.63 -9.20 5.36
N HIS A 185 7.39 -9.43 4.92
CA HIS A 185 6.91 -10.73 4.47
C HIS A 185 7.68 -11.24 3.22
N GLN A 186 8.16 -10.35 2.34
CA GLN A 186 9.03 -10.72 1.22
C GLN A 186 10.48 -11.02 1.64
N ILE A 187 10.99 -10.38 2.70
CA ILE A 187 12.32 -10.67 3.25
C ILE A 187 12.33 -12.04 3.94
N TRP A 188 11.22 -12.47 4.53
CA TRP A 188 11.14 -13.73 5.29
C TRP A 188 11.50 -14.99 4.45
N PRO A 189 10.88 -15.30 3.30
CA PRO A 189 11.25 -16.46 2.49
C PRO A 189 12.63 -16.38 1.83
N ALA A 190 13.20 -15.17 1.72
CA ALA A 190 14.56 -15.00 1.23
C ALA A 190 15.62 -15.52 2.24
N VAL A 191 15.25 -15.65 3.52
CA VAL A 191 16.17 -16.03 4.61
C VAL A 191 15.75 -17.30 5.36
N ASP A 192 14.46 -17.63 5.38
CA ASP A 192 13.90 -18.77 6.12
C ASP A 192 13.77 -20.01 5.21
N PRO A 193 14.40 -21.16 5.53
CA PRO A 193 14.29 -22.37 4.73
C PRO A 193 12.89 -22.98 4.71
N TYR A 194 12.05 -22.74 5.72
CA TYR A 194 10.70 -23.32 5.80
C TYR A 194 9.68 -22.63 4.90
N ALA A 195 10.00 -21.44 4.40
CA ALA A 195 9.11 -20.60 3.61
C ALA A 195 9.40 -20.63 2.10
N LYS A 196 10.30 -21.52 1.68
CA LYS A 196 10.78 -21.61 0.30
C LYS A 196 9.83 -22.41 -0.57
N ASN A 197 9.64 -21.93 -1.80
CA ASN A 197 8.80 -22.52 -2.84
C ASN A 197 7.32 -22.55 -2.46
N GLU A 198 6.86 -21.50 -1.78
CA GLU A 198 5.50 -21.38 -1.26
C GLU A 198 4.82 -20.07 -1.70
N ALA A 199 3.50 -20.14 -1.85
CA ALA A 199 2.63 -18.99 -2.02
C ALA A 199 1.92 -18.66 -0.71
N PHE A 200 1.85 -17.37 -0.38
CA PHE A 200 1.29 -16.83 0.86
C PHE A 200 0.38 -15.63 0.61
N SER A 201 -0.75 -15.59 1.31
CA SER A 201 -1.56 -14.39 1.54
C SER A 201 -0.83 -13.45 2.50
N VAL A 202 -1.06 -12.13 2.37
CA VAL A 202 -0.36 -11.11 3.17
C VAL A 202 -1.29 -9.95 3.55
N SER A 203 -2.13 -10.14 4.56
CA SER A 203 -2.89 -9.07 5.23
C SER A 203 -2.34 -8.73 6.62
N ASN A 204 -2.83 -7.63 7.19
CA ASN A 204 -2.47 -7.16 8.53
C ASN A 204 -2.83 -8.16 9.65
N GLY A 205 -3.80 -9.04 9.40
CA GLY A 205 -4.28 -10.05 10.36
C GLY A 205 -5.35 -9.53 11.31
N ASP A 206 -5.89 -8.34 11.08
CA ASP A 206 -7.07 -7.76 11.73
C ASP A 206 -8.05 -7.16 10.71
N PHE A 207 -9.23 -6.75 11.18
CA PHE A 207 -10.31 -6.22 10.34
C PHE A 207 -10.72 -4.83 10.81
N PHE A 208 -11.10 -3.97 9.87
CA PHE A 208 -11.70 -2.66 10.13
C PHE A 208 -13.05 -2.54 9.42
N LYS A 209 -13.72 -1.39 9.60
CA LYS A 209 -14.86 -0.98 8.76
C LYS A 209 -14.60 0.43 8.26
N TRP A 210 -15.03 0.73 7.04
CA TRP A 210 -14.80 2.05 6.45
C TRP A 210 -15.38 3.18 7.30
N LYS A 211 -16.51 2.97 7.99
CA LYS A 211 -17.07 3.96 8.95
C LYS A 211 -16.18 4.32 10.14
N HIS A 212 -15.23 3.46 10.52
CA HIS A 212 -14.25 3.76 11.57
C HIS A 212 -13.02 4.44 10.97
N PHE A 213 -12.51 3.93 9.84
CA PHE A 213 -11.46 4.57 9.05
C PHE A 213 -11.80 6.03 8.73
N TRP A 214 -13.05 6.29 8.32
CA TRP A 214 -13.47 7.61 7.85
C TRP A 214 -13.42 8.68 8.94
N LYS A 215 -13.70 8.30 10.18
CA LYS A 215 -13.57 9.18 11.35
C LYS A 215 -12.12 9.53 11.63
N VAL A 216 -11.22 8.54 11.54
CA VAL A 216 -9.77 8.75 11.70
C VAL A 216 -9.24 9.68 10.59
N LEU A 217 -9.61 9.43 9.33
CA LEU A 217 -9.21 10.30 8.21
C LEU A 217 -9.72 11.74 8.40
N ALA A 218 -10.98 11.89 8.79
CA ALA A 218 -11.60 13.19 9.06
C ALA A 218 -10.88 13.95 10.19
N GLU A 219 -10.58 13.28 11.30
CA GLU A 219 -9.84 13.82 12.44
C GLU A 219 -8.42 14.26 12.05
N GLN A 220 -7.67 13.41 11.33
CA GLN A 220 -6.30 13.71 10.89
C GLN A 220 -6.20 14.97 10.00
N PHE A 221 -7.20 15.19 9.14
CA PHE A 221 -7.23 16.38 8.29
C PHE A 221 -7.98 17.57 8.93
N GLY A 222 -8.72 17.38 10.03
CA GLY A 222 -9.53 18.42 10.65
C GLY A 222 -10.71 18.84 9.77
N VAL A 223 -11.43 17.87 9.23
CA VAL A 223 -12.62 18.03 8.36
C VAL A 223 -13.81 17.28 8.93
N GLU A 224 -15.03 17.77 8.73
CA GLU A 224 -16.22 17.10 9.23
C GLU A 224 -16.52 15.81 8.45
N PRO A 225 -16.63 14.63 9.08
CA PRO A 225 -17.00 13.39 8.40
C PRO A 225 -18.48 13.41 8.02
N ALA A 226 -18.79 13.13 6.75
CA ALA A 226 -20.16 13.01 6.27
C ALA A 226 -20.41 11.66 5.58
N GLU A 227 -21.58 11.10 5.81
CA GLU A 227 -22.08 9.91 5.11
C GLU A 227 -22.79 10.33 3.80
N CYS A 228 -22.65 9.56 2.72
CA CYS A 228 -23.33 9.84 1.46
C CYS A 228 -24.74 9.24 1.44
N TYR A 229 -25.74 9.98 1.95
CA TYR A 229 -27.13 9.54 2.00
C TYR A 229 -28.11 10.43 1.22
N GLU A 230 -28.08 10.31 -0.11
CA GLU A 230 -29.18 10.73 -1.01
C GLU A 230 -29.60 9.60 -1.98
N GLY A 231 -29.41 8.33 -1.57
CA GLY A 231 -29.79 7.15 -2.36
C GLY A 231 -29.02 6.96 -3.68
N LYS A 232 -28.02 7.80 -3.96
CA LYS A 232 -27.14 7.73 -5.13
C LYS A 232 -25.69 7.79 -4.71
N ARG A 233 -24.92 6.79 -5.13
CA ARG A 233 -23.47 6.71 -4.94
C ARG A 233 -22.76 7.90 -5.60
N CYS A 234 -22.03 8.68 -4.81
CA CYS A 234 -21.21 9.80 -5.27
C CYS A 234 -19.75 9.36 -5.45
N THR A 235 -19.35 9.07 -6.68
CA THR A 235 -17.99 8.56 -6.99
C THR A 235 -16.95 9.67 -6.97
N LEU A 236 -15.72 9.38 -6.49
CA LEU A 236 -14.63 10.37 -6.49
C LEU A 236 -14.29 10.83 -7.91
N THR A 237 -14.36 9.92 -8.89
CA THR A 237 -14.14 10.24 -10.31
C THR A 237 -15.07 11.36 -10.81
N LYS A 238 -16.29 11.47 -10.26
CA LYS A 238 -17.22 12.57 -10.58
C LYS A 238 -16.95 13.81 -9.73
N MET A 239 -16.72 13.64 -8.43
CA MET A 239 -16.54 14.75 -7.49
C MET A 239 -15.25 15.54 -7.74
N MET A 240 -14.17 14.87 -8.15
CA MET A 240 -12.83 15.44 -8.29
C MET A 240 -12.48 15.88 -9.73
N LYS A 241 -13.38 15.64 -10.70
CA LYS A 241 -13.14 15.82 -12.14
C LYS A 241 -12.50 17.17 -12.51
N ASP A 242 -13.03 18.25 -11.92
CA ASP A 242 -12.67 19.63 -12.27
C ASP A 242 -11.84 20.32 -11.16
N LYS A 243 -11.20 19.55 -10.26
CA LYS A 243 -10.43 20.06 -9.09
C LYS A 243 -8.94 20.33 -9.36
N GLY A 244 -8.50 20.27 -10.61
CA GLY A 244 -7.09 20.48 -10.99
C GLY A 244 -6.54 21.85 -10.54
N THR A 245 -7.27 22.94 -10.78
CA THR A 245 -6.84 24.28 -10.38
C THR A 245 -6.82 24.46 -8.86
N VAL A 246 -7.81 23.90 -8.15
CA VAL A 246 -7.87 23.89 -6.69
C VAL A 246 -6.67 23.15 -6.10
N TRP A 247 -6.27 22.04 -6.73
CA TRP A 247 -5.05 21.33 -6.35
C TRP A 247 -3.78 22.16 -6.60
N ASP A 248 -3.65 22.82 -7.75
CA ASP A 248 -2.50 23.69 -8.03
C ASP A 248 -2.40 24.86 -7.03
N GLU A 249 -3.54 25.41 -6.59
CA GLU A 249 -3.64 26.43 -5.54
C GLU A 249 -3.16 25.87 -4.18
N ILE A 250 -3.71 24.72 -3.74
CA ILE A 250 -3.27 24.00 -2.54
C ILE A 250 -1.76 23.77 -2.56
N MET A 251 -1.22 23.24 -3.67
CA MET A 251 0.21 22.93 -3.80
C MET A 251 1.09 24.17 -3.64
N LYS A 252 0.66 25.30 -4.20
CA LYS A 252 1.35 26.60 -4.14
C LYS A 252 1.29 27.22 -2.75
N GLU A 253 0.12 27.26 -2.13
CA GLU A 253 -0.07 27.85 -0.78
C GLU A 253 0.71 27.09 0.29
N ASN A 254 0.78 25.76 0.16
CA ASN A 254 1.40 24.87 1.14
C ASN A 254 2.88 24.59 0.86
N GLY A 255 3.48 25.22 -0.17
CA GLY A 255 4.91 25.05 -0.52
C GLY A 255 5.31 23.63 -0.91
N LEU A 256 4.36 22.84 -1.42
CA LEU A 256 4.53 21.40 -1.66
C LEU A 256 5.29 21.12 -2.97
N VAL A 257 5.96 19.96 -3.04
CA VAL A 257 6.68 19.51 -4.25
C VAL A 257 5.70 19.35 -5.41
N PRO A 258 5.81 20.13 -6.51
CA PRO A 258 4.80 20.14 -7.57
C PRO A 258 4.51 18.75 -8.14
N ILE A 259 3.27 18.31 -8.00
CA ILE A 259 2.76 17.04 -8.53
C ILE A 259 1.33 17.26 -8.99
N LYS A 260 0.98 16.75 -10.16
CA LYS A 260 -0.34 16.96 -10.74
C LYS A 260 -1.39 16.10 -10.05
N LEU A 261 -2.64 16.58 -10.05
CA LEU A 261 -3.75 15.91 -9.40
C LEU A 261 -3.96 14.48 -9.97
N GLU A 262 -3.83 14.29 -11.28
CA GLU A 262 -3.97 12.98 -11.94
C GLU A 262 -2.87 11.97 -11.59
N GLU A 263 -1.75 12.39 -10.98
CA GLU A 263 -0.69 11.47 -10.55
C GLU A 263 -0.90 10.90 -9.14
N VAL A 264 -1.64 11.62 -8.29
CA VAL A 264 -1.88 11.26 -6.87
C VAL A 264 -3.35 10.94 -6.56
N GLY A 265 -4.28 11.45 -7.35
CA GLY A 265 -5.71 11.24 -7.25
C GLY A 265 -6.17 10.04 -8.09
N VAL A 266 -5.95 8.82 -7.61
CA VAL A 266 -6.33 7.57 -8.31
C VAL A 266 -7.82 7.25 -8.09
N TRP A 267 -8.70 8.16 -8.52
CA TRP A 267 -10.12 8.16 -8.17
C TRP A 267 -10.86 6.86 -8.53
N TRP A 268 -10.59 6.32 -9.72
CA TRP A 268 -11.21 5.09 -10.21
C TRP A 268 -10.93 3.88 -9.31
N PHE A 269 -9.76 3.85 -8.65
CA PHE A 269 -9.36 2.75 -7.78
C PHE A 269 -10.10 2.82 -6.44
N VAL A 270 -10.21 4.01 -5.86
CA VAL A 270 -11.04 4.23 -4.65
C VAL A 270 -12.51 3.93 -4.95
N ASP A 271 -12.99 4.33 -6.14
CA ASP A 271 -14.31 3.96 -6.60
C ASP A 271 -14.44 2.42 -6.73
N LEU A 272 -13.49 1.70 -7.31
CA LEU A 272 -13.54 0.24 -7.39
C LEU A 272 -13.59 -0.42 -6.00
N MET A 273 -12.70 -0.02 -5.09
CA MET A 273 -12.60 -0.60 -3.74
C MET A 273 -13.81 -0.31 -2.84
N LEU A 274 -14.55 0.77 -3.09
CA LEU A 274 -15.73 1.16 -2.32
C LEU A 274 -17.05 0.87 -3.08
N ALA A 275 -17.01 -0.01 -4.08
CA ALA A 275 -18.15 -0.36 -4.92
C ALA A 275 -19.09 -1.44 -4.34
N GLY A 276 -18.64 -2.22 -3.36
CA GLY A 276 -19.37 -3.39 -2.86
C GLY A 276 -18.72 -3.99 -1.62
N ASP A 277 -18.74 -5.33 -1.55
CA ASP A 277 -18.14 -6.10 -0.46
C ASP A 277 -16.59 -6.15 -0.56
N CYS A 278 -15.93 -6.55 0.53
CA CYS A 278 -14.49 -6.76 0.60
C CYS A 278 -14.21 -8.23 1.01
N PRO A 279 -14.11 -9.16 0.05
CA PRO A 279 -13.76 -10.54 0.33
C PRO A 279 -12.43 -10.63 1.07
N LEU A 280 -12.42 -11.33 2.20
CA LEU A 280 -11.29 -11.36 3.13
C LEU A 280 -10.29 -12.47 2.78
N ASP A 281 -9.03 -12.32 3.19
CA ASP A 281 -8.04 -13.41 3.14
C ASP A 281 -7.91 -14.17 4.47
N THR A 282 -7.07 -15.20 4.49
CA THR A 282 -6.54 -15.77 5.75
C THR A 282 -5.03 -15.75 5.79
N MET A 283 -4.49 -15.38 6.95
CA MET A 283 -3.06 -15.42 7.27
C MET A 283 -2.61 -16.73 7.93
N ASN A 284 -3.44 -17.79 7.90
CA ASN A 284 -3.16 -19.03 8.62
C ASN A 284 -1.89 -19.72 8.11
N LYS A 285 -1.76 -19.94 6.79
CA LYS A 285 -0.58 -20.58 6.20
C LYS A 285 0.70 -19.85 6.58
N SER A 286 0.72 -18.52 6.45
CA SER A 286 1.83 -17.68 6.89
C SER A 286 2.15 -17.87 8.39
N LYS A 287 1.13 -17.86 9.27
CA LYS A 287 1.29 -18.09 10.73
C LYS A 287 1.74 -19.50 11.11
N GLU A 288 1.43 -20.51 10.29
CA GLU A 288 1.87 -21.90 10.48
C GLU A 288 3.34 -22.08 10.08
N HIS A 289 3.78 -21.39 9.03
CA HIS A 289 5.16 -21.41 8.56
C HIS A 289 6.09 -20.47 9.35
N ALA A 290 5.56 -19.41 10.01
CA ALA A 290 6.36 -18.51 10.83
C ALA A 290 5.62 -17.89 12.03
N ILE A 291 6.40 -17.58 13.08
CA ILE A 291 5.95 -16.83 14.26
C ILE A 291 5.85 -15.32 13.92
N PHE A 292 4.84 -14.99 13.10
CA PHE A 292 4.55 -13.63 12.64
C PHE A 292 4.14 -12.68 13.78
N ALA A 293 4.28 -11.38 13.51
CA ALA A 293 3.72 -10.31 14.32
C ALA A 293 2.53 -9.69 13.59
N VAL A 294 1.49 -9.35 14.35
CA VAL A 294 0.28 -8.68 13.84
C VAL A 294 0.52 -7.17 13.83
N HIS A 295 0.21 -6.52 12.71
CA HIS A 295 0.14 -5.06 12.64
C HIS A 295 -1.33 -4.66 12.68
N MET A 296 -1.73 -3.74 13.56
CA MET A 296 -3.15 -3.34 13.61
C MET A 296 -3.47 -2.38 12.45
N ALA A 297 -4.51 -2.65 11.66
CA ALA A 297 -4.90 -1.83 10.53
C ALA A 297 -5.07 -0.35 10.91
N LEU A 298 -5.79 -0.05 12.01
CA LEU A 298 -5.95 1.33 12.50
C LEU A 298 -4.62 2.02 12.82
N LYS A 299 -3.61 1.28 13.29
CA LYS A 299 -2.27 1.83 13.55
C LYS A 299 -1.52 2.07 12.24
N SER A 300 -1.55 1.10 11.31
CA SER A 300 -1.00 1.26 9.95
C SER A 300 -1.57 2.51 9.27
N ILE A 301 -2.89 2.71 9.34
CA ILE A 301 -3.60 3.88 8.81
C ILE A 301 -3.03 5.17 9.40
N ILE A 302 -2.94 5.26 10.74
CA ILE A 302 -2.39 6.44 11.42
C ILE A 302 -0.93 6.66 11.02
N ASP A 303 -0.09 5.63 11.08
CA ASP A 303 1.35 5.71 10.77
C ASP A 303 1.61 6.09 9.28
N LYS A 304 0.69 5.84 8.34
CA LYS A 304 0.80 6.31 6.94
C LYS A 304 0.15 7.68 6.67
N ILE A 305 -0.88 8.09 7.41
CA ILE A 305 -1.50 9.42 7.29
C ILE A 305 -0.64 10.47 8.02
N THR A 306 -0.14 10.13 9.21
CA THR A 306 0.85 10.90 9.97
C THR A 306 2.24 10.73 9.34
N ILE A 307 2.40 11.22 8.11
CA ILE A 307 3.72 11.42 7.52
C ILE A 307 4.45 12.42 8.42
N ASP A 308 5.55 11.97 9.00
CA ASP A 308 6.47 12.73 9.85
C ASP A 308 7.05 13.91 9.05
N THR A 309 6.28 15.00 9.00
CA THR A 309 6.61 16.25 8.35
C THR A 309 7.30 17.13 9.39
N PRO A 310 8.61 17.39 9.25
CA PRO A 310 9.29 18.34 10.12
C PRO A 310 8.65 19.72 9.90
N ASP A 311 8.09 20.27 10.98
CA ASP A 311 7.59 21.63 11.08
C ASP A 311 6.49 22.08 10.10
N TRP A 312 5.26 21.62 10.33
CA TRP A 312 4.11 22.54 10.25
C TRP A 312 4.05 23.34 11.56
N THR A 313 4.70 24.51 11.57
CA THR A 313 5.01 25.29 12.78
C THR A 313 3.79 25.64 13.62
N CYS A 314 3.55 24.88 14.69
CA CYS A 314 2.57 25.21 15.72
C CYS A 314 3.13 26.27 16.69
N LYS A 315 3.41 27.47 16.19
CA LYS A 315 3.66 28.67 17.02
C LYS A 315 2.33 29.21 17.56
N VAL A 316 1.76 28.54 18.55
CA VAL A 316 0.69 29.14 19.37
C VAL A 316 1.35 29.95 20.49
N GLN A 317 1.69 31.21 20.19
CA GLN A 317 1.85 32.22 21.23
C GLN A 317 0.46 32.70 21.67
N ILE A 318 -0.04 32.23 22.80
CA ILE A 318 -1.06 32.96 23.58
C ILE A 318 -0.80 32.77 25.08
N VAL A 319 -0.13 33.75 25.72
CA VAL A 319 -0.46 34.20 27.08
C VAL A 319 -0.16 35.71 27.20
N GLU A 320 -1.05 36.52 26.67
CA GLU A 320 -1.45 37.79 27.30
C GLU A 320 -2.95 37.60 27.61
N SER A 321 -3.53 38.00 28.74
CA SER A 321 -3.14 38.98 29.76
C SER A 321 -3.85 38.68 31.11
N LEU A 322 -3.65 39.56 32.13
CA LEU A 322 -4.19 39.53 33.51
C LEU A 322 -3.42 38.58 34.45
N THR A 323 -2.70 39.05 35.48
CA THR A 323 -2.65 40.37 36.16
C THR A 323 -1.24 40.97 36.20
#